data_AF-A0A9W9U8J3-F1
#
_entry.id   AF-A0A9W9U8J3-F1
#
_cell.length_a   1.000
_cell.length_b   1.000
_cell.length_c   1.000
_cell.angle_alpha   90.00
_cell.angle_beta   90.00
_cell.angle_gamma   90.00
#
_symmetry.space_group_name_H-M   'P 1'
#
loop_
_entity.id
_entity.type
_entity.pdbx_description
1 polymer ?
#
loop_
_entity_poly.entity_id
_entity_poly.type
_entity_poly.pdbx_seq_one_letter_code
_entity_poly.pdbx_strand_id
1 'polypeptide(L)'
;MDPTDSDEMSDVREIEFPQNLLDKVWAAQFKPYPHGQKTDNPNPSWVFVLYHDIDEAGTDEHTTTIVEGVFTTLQKANEAALNFFIEDYAAFFDQKEDMSNFFESNTVNNDGFNTVEWNILYDGGVSLEATNAEGPKIHVYVQSHELE
;
A
#
# COMPACT_ATOMS: atom_id res chain seq x y z
N MET A 1 -35.10 16.11 -36.42
CA MET A 1 -33.66 16.40 -36.29
C MET A 1 -33.42 16.48 -34.79
N ASP A 2 -33.07 15.36 -34.20
CA ASP A 2 -32.69 15.28 -32.78
C ASP A 2 -31.20 15.62 -32.70
N PRO A 3 -30.80 16.65 -31.94
CA PRO A 3 -29.41 16.85 -31.64
C PRO A 3 -29.02 15.93 -30.48
N THR A 4 -28.03 15.08 -30.74
CA THR A 4 -26.92 14.78 -29.81
C THR A 4 -27.14 15.19 -28.36
N ASP A 5 -27.33 14.21 -27.49
CA ASP A 5 -26.62 14.24 -26.22
C ASP A 5 -25.67 13.05 -26.25
N SER A 6 -24.43 13.39 -26.56
CA SER A 6 -23.30 12.49 -26.63
C SER A 6 -23.13 11.80 -25.29
N ASP A 7 -22.86 10.50 -25.33
CA ASP A 7 -22.22 9.77 -24.24
C ASP A 7 -21.24 10.68 -23.48
N GLU A 8 -21.64 11.16 -22.31
CA GLU A 8 -20.71 11.41 -21.21
C GLU A 8 -20.11 10.04 -20.89
N MET A 9 -19.13 9.62 -21.69
CA MET A 9 -18.19 8.60 -21.27
C MET A 9 -17.50 9.18 -20.06
N SER A 10 -18.05 8.84 -18.89
CA SER A 10 -17.41 8.96 -17.60
C SER A 10 -15.96 8.58 -17.79
N ASP A 11 -15.09 9.57 -17.67
CA ASP A 11 -13.64 9.47 -17.75
C ASP A 11 -13.23 8.53 -16.62
N VAL A 12 -13.21 7.22 -16.90
CA VAL A 12 -12.76 6.20 -15.96
C VAL A 12 -11.27 6.42 -15.85
N ARG A 13 -10.88 7.29 -14.91
CA ARG A 13 -9.48 7.45 -14.53
C ARG A 13 -9.03 6.08 -14.04
N GLU A 14 -8.10 5.47 -14.78
CA GLU A 14 -7.39 4.29 -14.32
C GLU A 14 -6.61 4.72 -13.08
N ILE A 15 -7.00 4.21 -11.91
CA ILE A 15 -6.34 4.54 -10.65
C ILE A 15 -4.97 3.88 -10.68
N GLU A 16 -3.91 4.69 -10.78
CA GLU A 16 -2.53 4.21 -10.81
C GLU A 16 -1.72 4.84 -9.67
N PHE A 17 -0.92 4.02 -9.00
CA PHE A 17 0.06 4.49 -8.03
C PHE A 17 1.21 5.25 -8.72
N PRO A 18 1.94 6.10 -7.98
CA PRO A 18 3.18 6.70 -8.48
C PRO A 18 4.15 5.65 -9.01
N GLN A 19 4.70 5.88 -10.21
CA GLN A 19 5.59 4.91 -10.88
C GLN A 19 6.83 4.56 -10.03
N ASN A 20 7.35 5.50 -9.24
CA ASN A 20 8.49 5.25 -8.36
C ASN A 20 8.17 4.28 -7.20
N LEU A 21 6.93 4.25 -6.71
CA LEU A 21 6.46 3.21 -5.77
C LEU A 21 6.47 1.85 -6.47
N LEU A 22 5.83 1.77 -7.65
CA LEU A 22 5.74 0.53 -8.42
C LEU A 22 7.13 -0.02 -8.76
N ASP A 23 8.03 0.82 -9.27
CA ASP A 23 9.40 0.41 -9.59
C ASP A 23 10.11 -0.20 -8.36
N LYS A 24 9.89 0.35 -7.16
CA LYS A 24 10.52 -0.12 -5.92
C LYS A 24 9.90 -1.38 -5.38
N VAL A 25 8.59 -1.50 -5.39
CA VAL A 25 7.89 -2.72 -4.95
C VAL A 25 8.22 -3.89 -5.89
N TRP A 26 8.44 -3.63 -7.20
CA TRP A 26 8.69 -4.66 -8.21
C TRP A 26 10.17 -5.04 -8.22
N ALA A 27 11.05 -4.11 -7.84
CA ALA A 27 12.45 -4.39 -7.56
C ALA A 27 12.69 -5.00 -6.17
N ALA A 28 11.69 -4.97 -5.28
CA ALA A 28 11.80 -5.53 -3.95
C ALA A 28 11.98 -7.05 -4.03
N GLN A 29 12.89 -7.56 -3.21
CA GLN A 29 13.17 -8.99 -3.11
C GLN A 29 13.11 -9.37 -1.65
N PHE A 30 12.59 -10.57 -1.38
CA PHE A 30 12.64 -11.11 -0.05
C PHE A 30 14.11 -11.30 0.37
N LYS A 31 14.50 -10.58 1.42
CA LYS A 31 15.81 -10.72 2.06
C LYS A 31 15.59 -11.36 3.41
N PRO A 32 15.80 -12.68 3.57
CA PRO A 32 15.81 -13.26 4.90
C PRO A 32 16.86 -12.54 5.75
N TYR A 33 16.53 -12.29 7.02
CA TYR A 33 17.49 -11.80 8.01
C TYR A 33 18.79 -12.63 7.95
N PRO A 34 19.95 -12.03 8.23
CA PRO A 34 21.17 -12.26 7.47
C PRO A 34 21.80 -13.62 7.76
N HIS A 35 21.31 -14.70 7.17
CA HIS A 35 21.99 -16.00 7.04
C HIS A 35 21.58 -16.80 5.79
N GLY A 36 21.18 -16.18 4.66
CA GLY A 36 21.36 -16.86 3.37
C GLY A 36 20.40 -16.54 2.22
N GLN A 37 21.04 -16.31 1.07
CA GLN A 37 20.62 -16.44 -0.33
C GLN A 37 19.39 -15.69 -0.85
N LYS A 38 19.63 -14.98 -1.96
CA LYS A 38 18.63 -14.29 -2.80
C LYS A 38 17.82 -15.31 -3.61
N THR A 39 16.58 -15.54 -3.24
CA THR A 39 15.54 -15.99 -4.19
C THR A 39 14.20 -15.34 -3.79
N ASP A 40 13.19 -15.36 -4.67
CA ASP A 40 11.89 -14.71 -4.43
C ASP A 40 11.08 -15.34 -3.29
N ASN A 41 11.44 -16.55 -2.88
CA ASN A 41 11.16 -17.15 -1.57
C ASN A 41 12.09 -18.39 -1.41
N PRO A 42 13.28 -18.28 -0.78
CA PRO A 42 14.28 -19.36 -0.75
C PRO A 42 13.91 -20.50 0.19
N ASN A 43 12.82 -20.33 0.94
CA ASN A 43 12.46 -21.26 1.98
C ASN A 43 10.92 -21.46 1.98
N PRO A 44 10.42 -22.67 1.66
CA PRO A 44 8.97 -22.95 1.67
C PRO A 44 8.34 -22.84 3.06
N SER A 45 9.14 -22.65 4.12
CA SER A 45 8.62 -22.32 5.45
C SER A 45 8.18 -20.86 5.59
N TRP A 46 8.40 -19.98 4.60
CA TRP A 46 8.01 -18.58 4.73
C TRP A 46 6.69 -18.27 4.02
N VAL A 47 5.83 -17.55 4.73
CA VAL A 47 4.60 -16.93 4.22
C VAL A 47 4.68 -15.42 4.38
N PHE A 48 3.93 -14.72 3.54
CA PHE A 48 3.82 -13.27 3.56
C PHE A 48 2.39 -12.92 3.94
N VAL A 49 2.24 -12.18 5.03
CA VAL A 49 0.94 -11.84 5.60
C VAL A 49 0.67 -10.37 5.30
N LEU A 50 -0.50 -10.10 4.73
CA LEU A 50 -1.02 -8.74 4.55
C LEU A 50 -1.78 -8.35 5.81
N TYR A 51 -1.28 -7.31 6.46
CA TYR A 51 -1.88 -6.69 7.63
C TYR A 51 -2.52 -5.37 7.25
N HIS A 52 -3.56 -5.04 8.02
CA HIS A 52 -4.29 -3.80 7.93
C HIS A 52 -4.55 -3.30 9.36
N ASP A 53 -3.90 -2.21 9.71
CA ASP A 53 -4.03 -1.54 10.99
C ASP A 53 -4.89 -0.28 10.82
N ILE A 54 -5.93 -0.17 11.63
CA ILE A 54 -6.80 1.01 11.71
C ILE A 54 -6.61 1.65 13.08
N ASP A 55 -6.14 2.90 13.09
CA ASP A 55 -5.97 3.73 14.29
C ASP A 55 -7.14 4.72 14.38
N GLU A 56 -8.06 4.50 15.32
CA GLU A 56 -9.23 5.37 15.49
C GLU A 56 -8.82 6.75 16.04
N ALA A 57 -9.13 7.80 15.27
CA ALA A 57 -8.80 9.17 15.65
C ALA A 57 -9.38 9.54 17.03
N GLY A 58 -8.50 9.92 17.97
CA GLY A 58 -8.88 10.44 19.28
C GLY A 58 -8.81 9.43 20.43
N THR A 59 -8.32 8.21 20.20
CA THR A 59 -8.00 7.25 21.27
C THR A 59 -6.57 6.78 21.11
N ASP A 60 -5.67 7.22 22.00
CA ASP A 60 -4.24 6.87 21.99
C ASP A 60 -3.92 5.35 22.17
N GLU A 61 -4.93 4.46 22.16
CA GLU A 61 -4.78 3.06 22.62
C GLU A 61 -5.57 1.99 21.81
N HIS A 62 -6.19 2.31 20.67
CA HIS A 62 -6.99 1.34 19.90
C HIS A 62 -6.57 1.22 18.43
N THR A 63 -5.42 0.60 18.21
CA THR A 63 -5.09 0.04 16.87
C THR A 63 -5.77 -1.31 16.73
N THR A 64 -6.66 -1.44 15.74
CA THR A 64 -7.21 -2.73 15.35
C THR A 64 -6.37 -3.31 14.21
N THR A 65 -5.71 -4.43 14.45
CA THR A 65 -4.95 -5.18 13.44
C THR A 65 -5.80 -6.29 12.84
N ILE A 66 -5.94 -6.27 11.52
CA ILE A 66 -6.66 -7.27 10.73
C ILE A 66 -5.69 -7.98 9.81
N VAL A 67 -5.85 -9.30 9.66
CA VAL A 67 -5.13 -10.10 8.66
C VAL A 67 -6.02 -10.23 7.43
N GLU A 68 -5.67 -9.53 6.36
CA GLU A 68 -6.44 -9.51 5.11
C GLU A 68 -6.10 -10.71 4.22
N GLY A 69 -4.88 -11.25 4.35
CA GLY A 69 -4.48 -12.39 3.53
C GLY A 69 -3.12 -12.99 3.90
N VAL A 70 -2.94 -14.24 3.50
CA VAL A 70 -1.67 -14.98 3.63
C VAL A 70 -1.26 -15.50 2.26
N PHE A 71 -0.04 -15.19 1.85
CA PHE A 71 0.47 -15.44 0.51
C PHE A 71 1.77 -16.23 0.56
N THR A 72 2.01 -17.04 -0.48
CA THR A 72 3.20 -17.89 -0.57
C THR A 72 4.40 -17.19 -1.23
N THR A 73 4.19 -16.01 -1.83
CA THR A 73 5.24 -15.22 -2.47
C THR A 73 5.10 -13.75 -2.11
N LEU A 74 6.25 -13.07 -1.97
CA LEU A 74 6.29 -11.64 -1.69
C LEU A 74 5.57 -10.84 -2.77
N GLN A 75 5.78 -11.18 -4.04
CA GLN A 75 5.13 -10.53 -5.17
C GLN A 75 3.61 -10.51 -5.02
N LYS A 76 2.99 -11.65 -4.70
CA LYS A 76 1.52 -11.73 -4.55
C LYS A 76 1.03 -10.92 -3.36
N ALA A 77 1.77 -10.91 -2.25
CA ALA A 77 1.42 -10.12 -1.09
C ALA A 77 1.49 -8.62 -1.39
N ASN A 78 2.54 -8.17 -2.08
CA ASN A 78 2.71 -6.78 -2.47
C ASN A 78 1.65 -6.32 -3.48
N GLU A 79 1.33 -7.15 -4.49
CA GLU A 79 0.21 -6.91 -5.41
C GLU A 79 -1.12 -6.82 -4.66
N ALA A 80 -1.37 -7.73 -3.71
CA ALA A 80 -2.59 -7.72 -2.90
C ALA A 80 -2.69 -6.48 -2.01
N ALA A 81 -1.58 -6.03 -1.40
CA ALA A 81 -1.55 -4.83 -0.58
C ALA A 81 -1.93 -3.57 -1.38
N LEU A 82 -1.41 -3.46 -2.60
CA LEU A 82 -1.69 -2.32 -3.48
C LEU A 82 -3.13 -2.35 -3.99
N ASN A 83 -3.63 -3.52 -4.39
CA ASN A 83 -5.03 -3.66 -4.80
C ASN A 83 -5.99 -3.38 -3.65
N PHE A 84 -5.71 -3.91 -2.45
CA PHE A 84 -6.48 -3.64 -1.24
C PHE A 84 -6.53 -2.13 -0.96
N PHE A 85 -5.40 -1.45 -1.08
CA PHE A 85 -5.35 -0.01 -0.85
C PHE A 85 -6.13 0.79 -1.91
N ILE A 86 -6.14 0.36 -3.17
CA ILE A 86 -6.99 0.98 -4.21
C ILE A 86 -8.47 0.80 -3.88
N GLU A 87 -8.89 -0.41 -3.51
CA GLU A 87 -10.30 -0.75 -3.28
C GLU A 87 -10.88 -0.02 -2.06
N ASP A 88 -10.17 -0.03 -0.94
CA ASP A 88 -10.66 0.51 0.33
C ASP A 88 -10.34 1.99 0.53
N TYR A 89 -9.33 2.52 -0.19
CA TYR A 89 -8.82 3.88 0.00
C TYR A 89 -8.75 4.71 -1.29
N ALA A 90 -9.61 4.41 -2.27
CA ALA A 90 -9.75 5.14 -3.54
C ALA A 90 -9.82 6.67 -3.37
N ALA A 91 -10.44 7.16 -2.29
CA ALA A 91 -10.57 8.58 -1.99
C ALA A 91 -9.24 9.34 -1.86
N PHE A 92 -8.11 8.65 -1.61
CA PHE A 92 -6.78 9.27 -1.58
C PHE A 92 -6.22 9.52 -2.99
N PHE A 93 -6.66 8.78 -4.00
CA PHE A 93 -6.23 8.96 -5.40
C PHE A 93 -6.94 10.14 -6.07
N ASP A 94 -8.15 10.48 -5.63
CA ASP A 94 -8.93 11.59 -6.18
C ASP A 94 -8.53 12.97 -5.63
N GLN A 95 -7.67 13.03 -4.61
CA GLN A 95 -7.32 14.30 -3.95
C GLN A 95 -6.41 15.20 -4.77
N LYS A 96 -5.53 14.60 -5.58
CA LYS A 96 -4.50 15.31 -6.34
C LYS A 96 -4.29 14.61 -7.68
N GLU A 97 -4.49 15.36 -8.77
CA GLU A 97 -4.29 14.83 -10.13
C GLU A 97 -2.83 14.41 -10.40
N ASP A 98 -1.87 15.01 -9.69
CA ASP A 98 -0.44 14.75 -9.84
C ASP A 98 0.12 13.74 -8.83
N MET A 99 -0.72 13.14 -7.98
CA MET A 99 -0.34 12.23 -6.89
C MET A 99 0.70 12.82 -5.92
N SER A 100 0.78 14.14 -5.81
CA SER A 100 1.70 14.84 -4.89
C SER A 100 1.43 14.56 -3.40
N ASN A 101 0.31 13.94 -3.08
CA ASN A 101 -0.03 13.45 -1.74
C ASN A 101 0.59 12.08 -1.41
N PHE A 102 1.19 11.38 -2.37
CA PHE A 102 1.92 10.11 -2.15
C PHE A 102 3.43 10.34 -2.09
N PHE A 103 4.07 9.99 -0.99
CA PHE A 103 5.51 10.20 -0.82
C PHE A 103 6.20 9.06 -0.09
N GLU A 104 7.50 8.91 -0.38
CA GLU A 104 8.34 7.92 0.27
C GLU A 104 8.63 8.32 1.73
N SER A 105 8.62 7.35 2.63
CA SER A 105 8.97 7.55 4.02
C SER A 105 10.32 8.25 4.20
N ASN A 106 10.40 9.14 5.18
CA ASN A 106 11.58 9.99 5.47
C ASN A 106 11.91 11.04 4.39
N THR A 107 11.04 11.28 3.41
CA THR A 107 11.13 12.48 2.58
C THR A 107 10.54 13.68 3.34
N VAL A 108 11.23 14.82 3.30
CA VAL A 108 10.76 16.03 4.01
C VAL A 108 9.50 16.53 3.32
N ASN A 109 8.34 16.29 3.92
CA ASN A 109 7.10 16.94 3.53
C ASN A 109 6.89 18.20 4.35
N ASN A 110 6.54 19.30 3.69
CA ASN A 110 6.35 20.59 4.34
C ASN A 110 4.88 21.01 4.46
N ASP A 111 3.93 20.42 3.75
CA ASP A 111 2.54 20.89 3.79
C ASP A 111 1.57 19.81 3.30
N GLY A 112 0.76 19.21 4.19
CA GLY A 112 -0.29 18.31 3.73
C GLY A 112 -1.12 17.67 4.83
N PHE A 113 -2.37 18.10 4.93
CA PHE A 113 -3.47 17.30 5.46
C PHE A 113 -3.87 16.28 4.38
N ASN A 114 -4.16 15.03 4.75
CA ASN A 114 -4.56 13.94 3.84
C ASN A 114 -3.43 13.46 2.90
N THR A 115 -2.57 12.58 3.41
CA THR A 115 -1.38 12.10 2.69
C THR A 115 -1.23 10.60 2.77
N VAL A 116 -0.51 10.03 1.80
CA VAL A 116 -0.09 8.63 1.78
C VAL A 116 1.43 8.56 1.85
N GLU A 117 1.96 8.03 2.95
CA GLU A 117 3.37 7.70 3.10
C GLU A 117 3.58 6.24 2.69
N TRP A 118 4.65 5.95 1.95
CA TRP A 118 4.96 4.58 1.54
C TRP A 118 6.43 4.21 1.79
N ASN A 119 6.69 2.93 2.01
CA ASN A 119 8.04 2.39 2.19
C ASN A 119 8.14 0.94 1.73
N ILE A 120 9.35 0.50 1.40
CA ILE A 120 9.70 -0.92 1.27
C ILE A 120 10.40 -1.36 2.55
N LEU A 121 9.79 -2.29 3.27
CA LEU A 121 10.35 -2.87 4.48
C LEU A 121 11.63 -3.66 4.18
N TYR A 122 12.43 -3.92 5.22
CA TYR A 122 13.73 -4.57 5.06
C TYR A 122 13.63 -5.97 4.42
N ASP A 123 12.48 -6.64 4.59
CA ASP A 123 12.15 -7.96 4.03
C ASP A 123 11.49 -7.85 2.64
N GLY A 124 11.33 -6.65 2.10
CA GLY A 124 10.76 -6.39 0.78
C GLY A 124 9.23 -6.20 0.77
N GLY A 125 8.57 -6.29 1.92
CA GLY A 125 7.14 -6.00 2.04
C GLY A 125 6.85 -4.52 1.74
N VAL A 126 5.79 -4.23 1.00
CA VAL A 126 5.28 -2.87 0.86
C VAL A 126 4.56 -2.43 2.13
N SER A 127 4.69 -1.16 2.49
CA SER A 127 3.99 -0.49 3.59
C SER A 127 3.39 0.81 3.06
N LEU A 128 2.10 1.04 3.30
CA LEU A 128 1.32 2.21 2.89
C LEU A 128 0.60 2.76 4.12
N GLU A 129 0.89 3.99 4.53
CA GLU A 129 0.21 4.67 5.62
C GLU A 129 -0.58 5.86 5.07
N ALA A 130 -1.90 5.81 5.19
CA ALA A 130 -2.79 6.91 4.87
C ALA A 130 -3.14 7.68 6.15
N THR A 131 -2.82 8.97 6.18
CA THR A 131 -3.20 9.88 7.27
C THR A 131 -4.25 10.85 6.79
N ASN A 132 -5.45 10.82 7.39
CA ASN A 132 -6.49 11.84 7.20
C ASN A 132 -6.46 12.84 8.36
N ALA A 133 -6.53 14.14 8.07
CA ALA A 133 -6.47 15.24 9.04
C ALA A 133 -7.50 15.15 10.18
N GLU A 134 -8.66 14.56 9.89
CA GLU A 134 -9.79 14.44 10.82
C GLU A 134 -10.22 12.98 11.02
N GLY A 135 -9.46 12.03 10.44
CA GLY A 135 -9.87 10.64 10.31
C GLY A 135 -8.85 9.65 10.87
N PRO A 136 -9.19 8.36 10.88
CA PRO A 136 -8.29 7.32 11.35
C PRO A 136 -7.02 7.28 10.51
N LYS A 137 -5.89 6.92 11.14
CA LYS A 137 -4.72 6.50 10.37
C LYS A 137 -4.93 5.07 9.94
N ILE A 138 -4.61 4.83 8.69
CA ILE A 138 -4.73 3.51 8.07
C ILE A 138 -3.34 3.08 7.68
N HIS A 139 -2.97 1.86 8.03
CA HIS A 139 -1.68 1.30 7.68
C HIS A 139 -1.87 -0.10 7.09
N VAL A 140 -1.50 -0.24 5.81
CA VAL A 140 -1.54 -1.50 5.09
C VAL A 140 -0.11 -1.94 4.83
N TYR A 141 0.27 -3.15 5.26
CA TYR A 141 1.64 -3.62 5.10
C TYR A 141 1.76 -5.13 4.96
N VAL A 142 2.83 -5.56 4.31
CA VAL A 142 3.20 -6.96 4.16
C VAL A 142 4.34 -7.29 5.11
N GLN A 143 4.20 -8.36 5.91
CA GLN A 143 5.28 -8.91 6.72
C GLN A 143 5.53 -10.38 6.40
N SER A 144 6.79 -10.78 6.46
CA SER A 144 7.21 -12.17 6.33
C SER A 144 7.15 -12.93 7.67
N HIS A 145 6.64 -14.16 7.64
CA HIS A 145 6.57 -15.06 8.79
C HIS A 145 7.11 -16.44 8.45
N GLU A 146 7.89 -17.02 9.36
CA GLU A 146 8.33 -18.41 9.29
C GLU A 146 7.28 -19.33 9.93
N LEU A 147 6.93 -20.40 9.22
CA LEU A 147 6.08 -21.48 9.69
C LEU A 147 6.94 -22.45 10.52
N GLU A 148 6.53 -22.69 11.77
CA GLU A 148 7.12 -23.68 12.68
C GLU A 148 6.74 -25.13 12.35
#